data_AF-A0A420NAH0-F1
#
_entry.id   AF-A0A420NAH0-F1
#
_cell.length_a   1.000
_cell.length_b   1.000
_cell.length_c   1.000
_cell.angle_alpha   90.00
_cell.angle_beta   90.00
_cell.angle_gamma   90.00
#
_symmetry.space_group_name_H-M   'P 1'
#
loop_
_entity.id
_entity.type
_entity.pdbx_description
1 polymer ?
#
loop_
_entity_poly.entity_id
_entity_poly.type
_entity_poly.pdbx_seq_one_letter_code
_entity_poly.pdbx_strand_id
1 'polypeptide(L)'
;MTKKNILSGWRVTGNWPISRRKALTHPEIQPEKKEVTPASDGHGDGQVDSDNTPKTSRHIRDLGKNKTPSTRRRYSVISKGFEAQESKIASLSTRVASLEEEVRRLSRGKKRKAVPNPNRKFMTLAEALVAGEAIPETSQAAAETEVVEDAIEVGGAEEDVSTNSEAEELPVARTRAGRVVKRPRGF
;
A
#
# COMPACT_ATOMS: atom_id res chain seq x y z
N MET A 1 -26.91 -6.31 76.47
CA MET A 1 -26.40 -6.25 75.08
C MET A 1 -24.93 -5.83 75.12
N THR A 2 -24.01 -6.60 74.53
CA THR A 2 -22.57 -6.27 74.57
C THR A 2 -22.11 -5.60 73.27
N LYS A 3 -21.05 -4.78 73.34
CA LYS A 3 -20.46 -4.13 72.15
C LYS A 3 -20.12 -5.15 71.06
N LYS A 4 -19.58 -6.32 71.43
CA LYS A 4 -19.25 -7.41 70.49
C LYS A 4 -20.48 -7.89 69.71
N ASN A 5 -21.62 -8.05 70.37
CA ASN A 5 -22.87 -8.50 69.74
C ASN A 5 -23.44 -7.47 68.75
N ILE A 6 -23.28 -6.17 69.05
CA ILE A 6 -23.69 -5.09 68.14
C ILE A 6 -22.77 -5.09 66.92
N LEU A 7 -21.44 -5.11 67.13
CA LEU A 7 -20.47 -5.09 66.04
C LEU A 7 -20.58 -6.32 65.12
N SER A 8 -20.84 -7.51 65.68
CA SER A 8 -21.03 -8.73 64.91
C SER A 8 -22.30 -8.67 64.06
N GLY A 9 -23.41 -8.16 64.60
CA GLY A 9 -24.65 -7.99 63.83
C GLY A 9 -24.47 -7.11 62.60
N TRP A 10 -23.72 -6.00 62.73
CA TRP A 10 -23.47 -5.07 61.63
C TRP A 10 -22.50 -5.63 60.58
N ARG A 11 -21.58 -6.52 60.97
CA ARG A 11 -20.71 -7.24 60.02
C ARG A 11 -21.51 -8.26 59.21
N VAL A 12 -22.45 -8.97 59.84
CA VAL A 12 -23.32 -9.97 59.19
C VAL A 12 -24.27 -9.31 58.20
N THR A 13 -24.87 -8.17 58.55
CA THR A 13 -25.77 -7.43 57.65
C THR A 13 -25.02 -6.62 56.59
N GLY A 14 -23.68 -6.58 56.62
CA GLY A 14 -22.86 -5.80 55.69
C GLY A 14 -23.00 -4.27 55.84
N ASN A 15 -23.66 -3.81 56.90
CA ASN A 15 -23.92 -2.40 57.19
C ASN A 15 -22.78 -1.74 58.02
N TRP A 16 -21.75 -2.52 58.39
CA TRP A 16 -20.53 -2.06 59.05
C TRP A 16 -19.76 -1.06 58.17
N PRO A 17 -19.12 0.01 58.73
CA PRO A 17 -18.65 1.16 57.97
C PRO A 17 -17.31 0.86 57.30
N ILE A 18 -17.33 -0.02 56.30
CA ILE A 18 -16.25 -0.19 55.33
C ILE A 18 -16.58 0.64 54.08
N SER A 19 -17.86 0.93 53.83
CA SER A 19 -18.28 1.83 52.75
C SER A 19 -19.52 2.63 53.14
N ARG A 20 -19.37 3.96 53.28
CA ARG A 20 -20.50 4.89 53.53
C ARG A 20 -21.58 4.80 52.45
N ARG A 21 -21.19 4.47 51.22
CA ARG A 21 -22.11 4.32 50.08
C ARG A 21 -23.14 3.23 50.31
N LYS A 22 -22.75 2.06 50.84
CA LYS A 22 -23.66 0.92 51.05
C LYS A 22 -24.77 1.23 52.05
N ALA A 23 -24.43 1.91 53.14
CA ALA A 23 -25.40 2.34 54.14
C ALA A 23 -26.41 3.36 53.55
N LEU A 24 -25.96 4.25 52.67
CA LEU A 24 -26.82 5.26 52.02
C LEU A 24 -27.66 4.71 50.85
N THR A 25 -27.39 3.49 50.39
CA THR A 25 -28.14 2.80 49.33
C THR A 25 -29.17 1.80 49.86
N HIS A 26 -29.40 1.74 51.17
CA HIS A 26 -30.40 0.83 51.74
C HIS A 26 -31.82 1.26 51.30
N PRO A 27 -32.66 0.32 50.83
CA PRO A 27 -34.00 0.63 50.32
C PRO A 27 -34.90 1.35 51.34
N GLU A 28 -34.68 1.12 52.64
CA GLU A 28 -35.42 1.80 53.72
C GLU A 28 -34.97 3.24 53.99
N ILE A 29 -33.71 3.59 53.64
CA ILE A 29 -33.14 4.93 53.85
C ILE A 29 -33.36 5.81 52.62
N GLN A 30 -33.45 5.19 51.44
CA GLN A 30 -33.78 5.93 50.24
C GLN A 30 -35.27 6.26 50.25
N PRO A 31 -35.66 7.54 50.09
CA PRO A 31 -37.05 7.84 49.76
C PRO A 31 -37.40 7.05 48.49
N GLU A 32 -38.61 6.49 48.41
CA GLU A 32 -39.10 5.85 47.19
C GLU A 32 -38.79 6.78 46.03
N LYS A 33 -37.94 6.31 45.11
CA LYS A 33 -37.62 7.07 43.92
C LYS A 33 -38.92 7.18 43.16
N LYS A 34 -39.58 8.33 43.26
CA LYS A 34 -40.65 8.70 42.34
C LYS A 34 -40.08 8.43 40.96
N GLU A 35 -40.78 7.60 40.18
CA GLU A 35 -40.49 7.36 38.77
C GLU A 35 -40.69 8.68 38.02
N VAL A 36 -39.73 9.59 38.19
CA VAL A 36 -39.52 10.67 37.28
C VAL A 36 -38.76 10.00 36.15
N THR A 37 -39.50 9.56 35.15
CA THR A 37 -38.98 9.39 33.79
C THR A 37 -38.05 10.56 33.58
N PRO A 38 -36.71 10.36 33.43
CA PRO A 38 -35.86 11.48 33.11
C PRO A 38 -36.42 12.03 31.80
N ALA A 39 -36.98 13.24 31.85
CA ALA A 39 -37.20 14.01 30.64
C ALA A 39 -35.84 13.98 29.96
N SER A 40 -35.79 13.30 28.81
CA SER A 40 -34.61 13.21 27.99
C SER A 40 -34.24 14.64 27.65
N ASP A 41 -33.29 15.23 28.38
CA ASP A 41 -32.64 16.46 28.00
C ASP A 41 -32.09 16.21 26.59
N GLY A 42 -32.77 16.80 25.62
CA GLY A 42 -32.52 16.61 24.21
C GLY A 42 -31.16 17.17 23.84
N HIS A 43 -30.10 16.40 24.08
CA HIS A 43 -28.91 16.45 23.23
C HIS A 43 -29.11 15.48 22.06
N GLY A 44 -30.18 15.75 21.34
CA GLY A 44 -30.46 15.20 20.04
C GLY A 44 -30.34 16.31 19.00
N ASP A 45 -29.18 16.96 18.89
CA ASP A 45 -28.67 17.32 17.55
C ASP A 45 -28.33 16.00 16.83
N GLY A 46 -29.35 15.17 16.67
CA GLY A 46 -29.38 14.04 15.78
C GLY A 46 -29.56 14.66 14.42
N GLN A 47 -28.44 15.11 13.86
CA GLN A 47 -28.34 15.36 12.44
C GLN A 47 -28.92 14.14 11.74
N VAL A 48 -30.14 14.35 11.23
CA VAL A 48 -30.97 13.40 10.51
C VAL A 48 -30.16 12.94 9.31
N ASP A 49 -29.79 11.66 9.36
CA ASP A 49 -29.54 10.77 8.23
C ASP A 49 -29.12 11.45 6.93
N SER A 50 -27.88 11.95 6.90
CA SER A 50 -27.18 11.86 5.63
C SER A 50 -26.68 10.42 5.54
N ASP A 51 -27.31 9.62 4.68
CA ASP A 51 -26.83 8.32 4.16
C ASP A 51 -25.48 8.41 3.44
N ASN A 52 -24.61 9.32 3.87
CA ASN A 52 -23.24 9.45 3.41
C ASN A 52 -22.40 8.39 4.10
N THR A 53 -22.28 7.24 3.42
CA THR A 53 -21.25 6.26 3.73
C THR A 53 -19.89 6.96 3.71
N PRO A 54 -19.10 6.92 4.81
CA PRO A 54 -17.84 7.63 4.87
C PRO A 54 -16.86 7.08 3.83
N LYS A 55 -16.39 7.95 2.93
CA LYS A 55 -15.52 7.57 1.80
C LYS A 55 -14.03 7.55 2.14
N THR A 56 -13.63 8.20 3.23
CA THR A 56 -12.22 8.44 3.55
C THR A 56 -11.99 8.30 5.05
N SER A 57 -10.80 7.86 5.44
CA SER A 57 -10.36 7.77 6.84
C SER A 57 -10.59 9.07 7.63
N ARG A 58 -10.38 10.24 7.01
CA ARG A 58 -10.63 11.56 7.61
C ARG A 58 -12.09 11.79 7.97
N HIS A 59 -13.02 11.48 7.07
CA HIS A 59 -14.45 11.58 7.36
C HIS A 59 -14.83 10.78 8.60
N ILE A 60 -14.27 9.57 8.75
CA ILE A 60 -14.54 8.72 9.92
C ILE A 60 -14.01 9.35 11.22
N ARG A 61 -12.84 9.99 11.17
CA ARG A 61 -12.29 10.72 12.33
C ARG A 61 -13.17 11.91 12.70
N ASP A 62 -13.69 12.60 11.70
CA ASP A 62 -14.57 13.75 11.90
C ASP A 62 -15.90 13.34 12.53
N LEU A 63 -16.46 12.19 12.13
CA LEU A 63 -17.64 11.60 12.79
C LEU A 63 -17.39 11.27 14.27
N GLY A 64 -16.14 11.00 14.64
CA GLY A 64 -15.75 10.75 16.03
C GLY A 64 -15.55 12.01 16.88
N LYS A 65 -15.59 13.22 16.29
CA LYS A 65 -15.49 14.49 17.02
C LYS A 65 -16.74 14.70 17.88
N ASN A 66 -16.55 15.26 19.08
CA ASN A 66 -17.63 15.55 20.05
C ASN A 66 -18.46 14.34 20.50
N LYS A 67 -18.00 13.11 20.25
CA LYS A 67 -18.64 11.87 20.74
C LYS A 67 -17.95 11.34 21.99
N THR A 68 -18.61 10.42 22.67
CA THR A 68 -18.07 9.78 23.88
C THR A 68 -16.73 9.06 23.59
N PRO A 69 -15.84 8.91 24.60
CA PRO A 69 -14.53 8.29 24.41
C PRO A 69 -14.59 6.87 23.81
N SER A 70 -15.62 6.09 24.16
CA SER A 70 -15.86 4.75 23.61
C SER A 70 -16.17 4.80 22.11
N THR A 71 -17.07 5.69 21.70
CA THR A 71 -17.45 5.88 20.30
C THR A 71 -16.29 6.39 19.45
N ARG A 72 -15.51 7.36 19.96
CA ARG A 72 -14.30 7.86 19.31
C ARG A 72 -13.27 6.75 19.08
N ARG A 73 -13.11 5.81 20.02
CA ARG A 73 -12.22 4.64 19.84
C ARG A 73 -12.69 3.73 18.71
N ARG A 74 -14.00 3.46 18.59
CA ARG A 74 -14.56 2.66 17.50
C ARG A 74 -14.26 3.29 16.14
N TYR A 75 -14.53 4.60 15.98
CA TYR A 75 -14.19 5.32 14.75
C TYR A 75 -12.69 5.35 14.47
N SER A 76 -11.83 5.41 15.49
CA SER A 76 -10.38 5.31 15.29
C SER A 76 -9.95 3.97 14.69
N VAL A 77 -10.55 2.85 15.12
CA VAL A 77 -10.26 1.52 14.55
C VAL A 77 -10.69 1.47 13.08
N ILE A 78 -11.90 1.96 12.77
CA ILE A 78 -12.42 1.97 11.40
C ILE A 78 -11.55 2.86 10.49
N SER A 79 -11.20 4.07 10.93
CA SER A 79 -10.34 4.98 10.14
C SER A 79 -8.97 4.39 9.82
N LYS A 80 -8.35 3.65 10.76
CA LYS A 80 -7.09 2.93 10.52
C LYS A 80 -7.23 1.82 9.47
N GLY A 81 -8.38 1.13 9.45
CA GLY A 81 -8.69 0.14 8.42
C GLY A 81 -8.72 0.75 7.02
N PHE A 82 -9.32 1.94 6.88
CA PHE A 82 -9.32 2.69 5.63
C PHE A 82 -7.91 3.12 5.22
N GLU A 83 -7.09 3.63 6.14
CA GLU A 83 -5.70 4.02 5.82
C GLU A 83 -4.86 2.83 5.32
N ALA A 84 -5.06 1.64 5.89
CA ALA A 84 -4.40 0.42 5.44
C ALA A 84 -4.85 0.02 4.02
N GLN A 85 -6.14 0.18 3.70
CA GLN A 85 -6.67 -0.06 2.36
C GLN A 85 -6.14 0.95 1.35
N GLU A 86 -6.16 2.24 1.69
CA GLU A 86 -5.61 3.33 0.86
C GLU A 86 -4.12 3.08 0.57
N SER A 87 -3.34 2.67 1.57
CA SER A 87 -1.92 2.31 1.41
C SER A 87 -1.74 1.11 0.48
N LYS A 88 -2.58 0.08 0.62
CA LYS A 88 -2.58 -1.09 -0.26
C LYS A 88 -2.91 -0.70 -1.70
N ILE A 89 -3.94 0.13 -1.90
CA ILE A 89 -4.32 0.65 -3.22
C ILE A 89 -3.14 1.42 -3.83
N ALA A 90 -2.51 2.32 -3.09
CA ALA A 90 -1.34 3.06 -3.57
C ALA A 90 -0.20 2.11 -4.00
N SER A 91 0.12 1.09 -3.19
CA SER A 91 1.16 0.11 -3.52
C SER A 91 0.83 -0.75 -4.75
N LEU A 92 -0.45 -1.06 -4.96
CA LEU A 92 -0.90 -1.80 -6.13
C LEU A 92 -0.87 -0.91 -7.38
N SER A 93 -1.32 0.35 -7.26
CA SER A 93 -1.28 1.31 -8.36
C SER A 93 0.15 1.56 -8.85
N THR A 94 1.14 1.67 -7.97
CA THR A 94 2.55 1.80 -8.38
C THR A 94 3.07 0.53 -9.06
N ARG A 95 2.71 -0.65 -8.55
CA ARG A 95 3.09 -1.92 -9.17
C ARG A 95 2.45 -2.10 -10.55
N VAL A 96 1.17 -1.73 -10.71
CA VAL A 96 0.48 -1.74 -12.01
C VAL A 96 1.20 -0.81 -12.99
N ALA A 97 1.51 0.43 -12.59
CA ALA A 97 2.22 1.36 -13.45
C ALA A 97 3.61 0.83 -13.89
N SER A 98 4.35 0.18 -13.00
CA SER A 98 5.64 -0.47 -13.32
C SER A 98 5.47 -1.60 -14.34
N LEU A 99 4.49 -2.48 -14.11
CA LEU A 99 4.20 -3.60 -15.01
C LEU A 99 3.71 -3.12 -16.38
N GLU A 100 2.90 -2.07 -16.42
CA GLU A 100 2.46 -1.44 -17.66
C GLU A 100 3.64 -0.87 -18.46
N GLU A 101 4.63 -0.29 -17.79
CA GLU A 101 5.86 0.17 -18.46
C GLU A 101 6.69 -1.00 -19.00
N GLU A 102 6.87 -2.07 -18.24
CA GLU A 102 7.58 -3.28 -18.68
C GLU A 102 6.88 -3.92 -19.89
N VAL A 103 5.56 -4.08 -19.84
CA VAL A 103 4.75 -4.56 -20.96
C VAL A 103 4.89 -3.61 -22.15
N ARG A 104 4.93 -2.29 -21.93
CA ARG A 104 5.16 -1.32 -23.01
C ARG A 104 6.56 -1.47 -23.61
N ARG A 105 7.59 -1.79 -22.83
CA ARG A 105 8.94 -2.06 -23.32
C ARG A 105 9.01 -3.36 -24.12
N LEU A 106 8.40 -4.43 -23.61
CA LEU A 106 8.35 -5.75 -24.27
C LEU A 106 7.48 -5.74 -25.55
N SER A 107 6.36 -5.02 -25.51
CA SER A 107 5.44 -4.87 -26.66
C SER A 107 5.95 -3.91 -27.73
N ARG A 108 7.03 -3.15 -27.47
CA ARG A 108 7.79 -2.45 -28.51
C ARG A 108 8.56 -3.48 -29.33
N GLY A 109 7.82 -4.22 -30.14
CA GLY A 109 8.38 -5.08 -31.16
C GLY A 109 9.28 -4.29 -32.10
N LYS A 110 10.29 -4.96 -32.66
CA LYS A 110 11.19 -4.37 -33.66
C LYS A 110 10.33 -3.92 -34.85
N LYS A 111 10.29 -2.60 -35.12
CA LYS A 111 9.63 -2.08 -36.32
C LYS A 111 10.28 -2.77 -37.52
N ARG A 112 9.48 -3.51 -38.31
CA ARG A 112 9.97 -4.13 -39.54
C ARG A 112 10.53 -3.00 -40.39
N LYS A 113 11.83 -3.07 -40.70
CA LYS A 113 12.40 -2.18 -41.72
C LYS A 113 11.66 -2.51 -43.01
N ALA A 114 11.21 -1.49 -43.74
CA ALA A 114 10.69 -1.68 -45.07
C ALA A 114 11.79 -2.37 -45.88
N VAL A 115 11.55 -3.62 -46.28
CA VAL A 115 12.50 -4.33 -47.14
C VAL A 115 12.45 -3.57 -48.47
N PRO A 116 13.58 -2.99 -48.93
CA PRO A 116 13.61 -2.35 -50.23
C PRO A 116 13.13 -3.37 -51.26
N ASN A 117 12.15 -2.99 -52.08
CA ASN A 117 11.66 -3.89 -53.14
C ASN A 117 12.86 -4.34 -53.98
N PRO A 118 13.16 -5.66 -54.07
CA PRO A 118 14.32 -6.14 -54.80
C PRO A 118 14.32 -5.72 -56.28
N ASN A 119 13.14 -5.49 -56.87
CA ASN A 119 13.01 -4.97 -58.24
C ASN A 119 13.27 -3.46 -58.37
N ARG A 120 13.48 -2.75 -57.27
CA ARG A 120 13.85 -1.32 -57.25
C ARG A 120 15.36 -1.11 -57.01
N LYS A 121 16.14 -2.18 -56.85
CA LYS A 121 17.61 -2.09 -56.72
C LYS A 121 18.29 -1.57 -58.00
N PHE A 122 17.61 -1.65 -59.13
CA PHE A 122 18.06 -1.13 -60.41
C PHE A 122 17.15 0.03 -60.80
N MET A 123 17.72 1.21 -61.03
CA MET A 123 16.99 2.29 -61.69
C MET A 123 16.56 1.79 -63.07
N THR A 124 15.29 1.98 -63.41
CA THR A 124 14.83 1.68 -64.77
C THR A 124 15.35 2.74 -65.73
N LEU A 125 15.61 2.40 -67.00
CA LEU A 125 16.15 3.33 -68.00
C LEU A 125 15.33 4.63 -68.10
N ALA A 126 14.00 4.53 -67.94
CA ALA A 126 13.12 5.70 -67.90
C ALA A 126 13.38 6.63 -66.70
N GLU A 127 13.75 6.07 -65.54
CA GLU A 127 14.06 6.82 -64.32
C GLU A 127 15.44 7.50 -64.42
N ALA A 128 16.42 6.86 -65.08
CA ALA A 128 17.73 7.46 -65.37
C ALA A 128 17.65 8.62 -66.38
N LEU A 129 16.82 8.47 -67.41
CA LEU A 129 16.56 9.53 -68.39
C LEU A 129 15.85 10.73 -67.76
N VAL A 130 14.95 10.51 -66.79
CA VAL A 130 14.28 11.58 -66.04
C VAL A 130 15.20 12.25 -65.02
N ALA A 131 16.17 11.52 -64.44
CA ALA A 131 17.14 12.05 -63.49
C ALA A 131 18.24 12.93 -64.14
N GLY A 132 18.34 12.96 -65.47
CA GLY A 132 19.16 13.93 -66.20
C GLY A 132 20.67 13.64 -66.18
N GLU A 133 21.11 12.41 -65.90
CA GLU A 133 22.50 12.02 -66.14
C GLU A 133 22.69 11.77 -67.65
N ALA A 134 23.17 12.79 -68.35
CA ALA A 134 23.74 12.61 -69.68
C ALA A 134 24.97 11.69 -69.56
N ILE A 135 24.88 10.50 -70.14
CA ILE A 135 25.99 9.55 -70.26
C ILE A 135 27.15 10.28 -70.96
N PRO A 136 28.33 10.48 -70.34
CA PRO A 136 29.50 10.90 -71.08
C PRO A 136 29.95 9.71 -71.94
N GLU A 137 29.75 9.83 -73.24
CA GLU A 137 30.44 9.03 -74.25
C GLU A 137 31.94 9.07 -73.95
N THR A 138 32.51 7.97 -73.46
CA THR A 138 33.96 7.83 -73.29
C THR A 138 34.47 6.74 -74.21
N SER A 139 34.96 7.21 -75.35
CA SER A 139 35.87 6.49 -76.21
C SER A 139 37.16 6.15 -75.43
N GLN A 140 37.55 4.87 -75.49
CA GLN A 140 38.92 4.33 -75.37
C GLN A 140 39.82 4.77 -74.20
N ALA A 141 40.22 3.82 -73.35
CA ALA A 141 41.62 3.51 -73.05
C ALA A 141 41.75 2.53 -71.87
N ALA A 142 42.58 1.51 -72.04
CA ALA A 142 43.07 0.63 -70.98
C ALA A 142 44.23 1.30 -70.25
N ALA A 143 44.24 1.24 -68.91
CA ALA A 143 45.42 1.33 -68.03
C ALA A 143 44.98 0.95 -66.59
N GLU A 144 45.49 -0.16 -66.05
CA GLU A 144 46.52 -0.19 -64.97
C GLU A 144 45.89 -0.20 -63.55
N THR A 145 45.94 -1.35 -62.85
CA THR A 145 46.72 -1.62 -61.60
C THR A 145 46.26 -0.79 -60.38
N GLU A 146 45.89 -1.31 -59.22
CA GLU A 146 46.74 -1.89 -58.15
C GLU A 146 45.82 -2.08 -56.90
N VAL A 147 46.05 -3.16 -56.12
CA VAL A 147 46.25 -3.21 -54.63
C VAL A 147 45.06 -2.70 -53.77
N VAL A 148 44.46 -3.43 -52.81
CA VAL A 148 44.97 -4.03 -51.55
C VAL A 148 43.89 -4.97 -50.99
N GLU A 149 44.27 -6.16 -50.52
CA GLU A 149 43.51 -6.97 -49.56
C GLU A 149 43.72 -6.41 -48.14
N ASP A 150 42.67 -6.15 -47.37
CA ASP A 150 42.80 -5.99 -45.92
C ASP A 150 41.69 -6.75 -45.19
N ALA A 151 42.13 -7.75 -44.45
CA ALA A 151 41.38 -8.55 -43.50
C ALA A 151 41.13 -7.76 -42.21
N ILE A 152 39.95 -7.91 -41.60
CA ILE A 152 39.70 -7.40 -40.24
C ILE A 152 38.96 -8.48 -39.41
N GLU A 153 39.80 -9.23 -38.70
CA GLU A 153 39.71 -9.69 -37.30
C GLU A 153 38.35 -10.06 -36.67
N VAL A 154 38.24 -11.34 -36.32
CA VAL A 154 37.24 -11.95 -35.44
C VAL A 154 37.74 -11.83 -34.00
N GLY A 155 37.02 -11.09 -33.15
CA GLY A 155 37.26 -11.01 -31.72
C GLY A 155 36.01 -11.39 -30.93
N GLY A 156 36.02 -12.58 -30.33
CA GLY A 156 35.08 -12.99 -29.28
C GLY A 156 35.69 -12.80 -27.87
N ALA A 157 34.81 -12.87 -26.86
CA ALA A 157 35.02 -13.00 -25.41
C ALA A 157 34.20 -11.94 -24.64
N GLU A 158 33.58 -12.16 -23.49
CA GLU A 158 33.29 -13.35 -22.68
C GLU A 158 32.11 -12.99 -21.74
N GLU A 159 31.53 -14.01 -21.14
CA GLU A 159 30.46 -13.95 -20.15
C GLU A 159 30.98 -13.43 -18.80
N ASP A 160 30.20 -12.58 -18.11
CA ASP A 160 30.41 -12.32 -16.69
C ASP A 160 29.14 -12.64 -15.90
N VAL A 161 29.21 -13.82 -15.27
CA VAL A 161 28.33 -14.31 -14.20
C VAL A 161 28.78 -13.64 -12.90
N SER A 162 27.87 -12.93 -12.21
CA SER A 162 28.13 -12.49 -10.84
C SER A 162 26.91 -12.72 -9.93
N THR A 163 26.92 -13.89 -9.30
CA THR A 163 26.71 -14.16 -7.87
C THR A 163 25.68 -13.32 -7.09
N ASN A 164 24.49 -13.91 -6.86
CA ASN A 164 23.58 -13.51 -5.79
C ASN A 164 24.12 -14.02 -4.44
N SER A 165 24.49 -13.12 -3.53
CA SER A 165 24.77 -13.45 -2.14
C SER A 165 23.49 -13.29 -1.31
N GLU A 166 22.80 -14.40 -1.07
CA GLU A 166 21.64 -14.54 -0.20
C GLU A 166 22.10 -14.57 1.27
N ALA A 167 21.72 -13.56 2.05
CA ALA A 167 21.99 -13.53 3.48
C ALA A 167 20.95 -14.42 4.20
N GLU A 168 21.41 -15.54 4.75
CA GLU A 168 20.60 -16.42 5.59
C GLU A 168 20.10 -15.64 6.84
N GLU A 169 18.79 -15.37 6.90
CA GLU A 169 18.14 -14.89 8.12
C GLU A 169 17.82 -16.08 9.05
N LEU A 170 18.58 -16.19 10.15
CA LEU A 170 18.33 -17.17 11.20
C LEU A 170 16.90 -17.02 11.79
N PRO A 171 16.21 -18.12 12.13
CA PRO A 171 14.85 -18.06 12.64
C PRO A 171 14.79 -17.43 14.05
N VAL A 172 14.40 -16.17 14.10
CA VAL A 172 14.15 -15.44 15.35
C VAL A 172 12.76 -15.78 15.88
N ALA A 173 12.69 -16.39 17.06
CA ALA A 173 11.42 -16.64 17.75
C ALA A 173 10.69 -15.32 18.04
N ARG A 174 9.51 -15.15 17.45
CA ARG A 174 8.64 -13.99 17.64
C ARG A 174 7.43 -14.35 18.50
N THR A 175 7.05 -13.45 19.40
CA THR A 175 5.80 -13.55 20.17
C THR A 175 4.57 -13.46 19.26
N ARG A 176 3.40 -13.86 19.77
CA ARG A 176 2.10 -13.74 19.05
C ARG A 176 1.79 -12.31 18.58
N ALA A 177 2.41 -11.30 19.19
CA ALA A 177 2.31 -9.88 18.81
C ALA A 177 3.49 -9.39 17.94
N GLY A 178 4.31 -10.30 17.39
CA GLY A 178 5.40 -9.98 16.46
C GLY A 178 6.69 -9.45 17.09
N ARG A 179 6.77 -9.30 18.43
CA ARG A 179 8.00 -8.85 19.08
C ARG A 179 9.05 -9.97 19.14
N VAL A 180 10.29 -9.60 18.80
CA VAL A 180 11.49 -10.45 18.90
C VAL A 180 11.76 -10.79 20.36
N VAL A 181 11.83 -12.08 20.69
CA VAL A 181 12.15 -12.55 22.04
C VAL A 181 13.66 -12.48 22.24
N LYS A 182 14.12 -11.61 23.16
CA LYS A 182 15.53 -11.59 23.57
C LYS A 182 15.83 -12.83 24.40
N ARG A 183 16.79 -13.65 23.96
CA ARG A 183 17.30 -14.77 24.76
C ARG A 183 17.98 -14.20 26.03
N PRO A 184 17.72 -14.77 27.22
CA PRO A 184 18.46 -14.39 28.41
C PRO A 184 19.94 -14.76 28.24
N ARG A 185 20.84 -13.86 28.61
CA ARG A 185 22.28 -14.16 28.66
C ARG A 185 22.51 -15.04 29.88
N GLY A 186 22.99 -16.26 29.67
CA GLY A 186 23.31 -17.19 30.76
C GLY A 186 24.42 -16.64 31.65
N PHE A 187 24.38 -17.04 32.91
CA PHE A 187 25.51 -17.01 33.85
C PHE A 187 26.15 -18.40 33.87
#